data_AF-A0A7W7N367-F1
#
_entry.id   AF-A0A7W7N367-F1
#
_cell.length_a   1.000
_cell.length_b   1.000
_cell.length_c   1.000
_cell.angle_alpha   90.00
_cell.angle_beta   90.00
_cell.angle_gamma   90.00
#
_symmetry.space_group_name_H-M   'P 1'
#
loop_
_entity.id
_entity.type
_entity.pdbx_description
1 polymer ?
#
loop_
_entity_poly.entity_id
_entity_poly.type
_entity_poly.pdbx_seq_one_letter_code
_entity_poly.pdbx_strand_id
1 'polypeptide(L)'
;MRIRTPARTLAIAAASVLALGAAACTQAEQETAETKAEVAGDKVAAAAAQTGEVVESGAMKAAQAVEDGASKVADKLEDKQAQAAREGRPGAVDPATDTRVPAKN
;
A
#
# COMPACT_ATOMS: atom_id res chain seq x y z
N MET A 1 -64.15 31.67 21.02
CA MET A 1 -63.00 30.91 20.46
C MET A 1 -63.60 29.73 19.69
N ARG A 2 -63.35 29.47 18.40
CA ARG A 2 -62.12 29.57 17.61
C ARG A 2 -62.47 29.77 16.13
N ILE A 3 -61.79 30.71 15.50
CA ILE A 3 -61.72 30.90 14.05
C ILE A 3 -61.04 29.65 13.47
N ARG A 4 -61.71 28.93 12.54
CA ARG A 4 -61.13 27.81 11.80
C ARG A 4 -60.49 28.35 10.52
N THR A 5 -59.20 28.62 10.56
CA THR A 5 -58.39 29.01 9.40
C THR A 5 -58.11 27.79 8.51
N PRO A 6 -58.25 27.87 7.16
CA PRO A 6 -57.96 26.75 6.26
C PRO A 6 -56.46 26.65 5.97
N ALA A 7 -55.74 25.88 6.80
CA ALA A 7 -54.32 25.55 6.59
C ALA A 7 -54.04 24.61 5.39
N ARG A 8 -55.07 24.23 4.62
CA ARG A 8 -54.96 23.21 3.56
C ARG A 8 -54.45 23.73 2.22
N THR A 9 -54.55 25.03 1.95
CA THR A 9 -54.19 25.60 0.64
C THR A 9 -52.71 25.97 0.51
N LEU A 10 -51.96 26.09 1.61
CA LEU A 10 -50.54 26.47 1.57
C LEU A 10 -49.57 25.29 1.40
N ALA A 11 -50.02 24.06 1.67
CA ALA A 11 -49.16 22.88 1.61
C ALA A 11 -48.95 22.33 0.18
N ILE A 12 -49.80 22.70 -0.77
CA ILE A 12 -49.80 22.11 -2.12
C ILE A 12 -48.77 22.79 -3.04
N ALA A 13 -48.41 24.05 -2.79
CA ALA A 13 -47.45 24.79 -3.63
C ALA A 13 -45.98 24.45 -3.36
N ALA A 14 -45.65 23.92 -2.17
CA ALA A 14 -44.27 23.57 -1.81
C ALA A 14 -43.81 22.23 -2.41
N ALA A 15 -44.74 21.31 -2.71
CA ALA A 15 -44.41 19.99 -3.25
C ALA A 15 -44.07 20.01 -4.75
N SER A 16 -44.62 20.96 -5.51
CA SER A 16 -44.39 21.04 -6.96
C SER A 16 -43.00 21.56 -7.32
N VAL A 17 -42.36 22.38 -6.47
CA VAL A 17 -41.00 22.91 -6.75
C VAL A 17 -39.93 21.84 -6.51
N LEU A 18 -40.15 20.92 -5.56
CA LEU A 18 -39.26 19.79 -5.31
C LEU A 18 -39.36 18.70 -6.39
N ALA A 19 -40.53 18.55 -7.03
CA ALA A 19 -40.72 17.60 -8.12
C ALA A 19 -40.04 18.05 -9.45
N LEU A 20 -39.84 19.36 -9.65
CA LEU A 20 -39.08 19.87 -10.80
C LEU A 20 -37.55 19.79 -10.60
N GLY A 21 -37.07 19.65 -9.36
CA GLY A 21 -35.63 19.54 -9.06
C GLY A 21 -35.02 18.16 -9.37
N ALA A 22 -35.83 17.11 -9.47
CA ALA A 22 -35.37 15.75 -9.78
C ALA A 22 -35.39 15.44 -11.30
N ALA A 23 -36.15 16.21 -12.09
CA ALA A 23 -36.32 15.98 -13.54
C ALA A 23 -35.38 16.85 -14.41
N ALA A 24 -34.56 17.70 -13.79
CA ALA A 24 -33.67 18.63 -14.49
C ALA A 24 -32.27 18.09 -14.77
N CYS A 25 -31.94 16.83 -14.39
CA CYS A 25 -30.77 16.16 -14.97
C CYS A 25 -31.11 15.80 -16.42
N THR A 26 -30.73 16.67 -17.34
CA THR A 26 -30.82 16.39 -18.77
C THR A 26 -29.88 15.22 -19.14
N GLN A 27 -30.19 14.49 -20.21
CA GLN A 27 -29.31 13.41 -20.72
C GLN A 27 -27.87 13.89 -20.93
N ALA A 28 -27.69 15.15 -21.35
CA ALA A 28 -26.39 15.77 -21.53
C ALA A 28 -25.60 15.95 -20.21
N GLU A 29 -26.29 16.27 -19.11
CA GLU A 29 -25.65 16.36 -17.79
C GLU A 29 -25.30 14.98 -17.24
N GLN A 30 -26.12 13.97 -17.54
CA GLN A 30 -25.87 12.58 -17.16
C GLN A 30 -24.67 11.98 -17.92
N GLU A 31 -24.58 12.20 -19.24
CA GLU A 31 -23.46 11.80 -20.08
C GLU A 31 -22.16 12.53 -19.66
N THR A 32 -22.26 13.82 -19.32
CA THR A 32 -21.12 14.59 -18.78
C THR A 32 -20.69 14.06 -17.42
N ALA A 33 -21.63 13.68 -16.56
CA ALA A 33 -21.33 13.11 -15.24
C ALA A 33 -20.70 11.72 -15.36
N GLU A 34 -21.20 10.86 -16.24
CA GLU A 34 -20.61 9.55 -16.56
C GLU A 34 -19.20 9.69 -17.12
N THR A 35 -19.00 10.56 -18.11
CA THR A 35 -17.66 10.81 -18.69
C THR A 35 -16.68 11.33 -17.63
N LYS A 36 -17.11 12.26 -16.76
CA LYS A 36 -16.26 12.75 -15.67
C LYS A 36 -15.98 11.68 -14.63
N ALA A 37 -16.94 10.81 -14.33
CA ALA A 37 -16.78 9.70 -13.42
C ALA A 37 -15.81 8.64 -14.00
N GLU A 38 -15.90 8.35 -15.30
CA GLU A 38 -15.00 7.45 -16.01
C GLU A 38 -13.56 7.98 -15.99
N VAL A 39 -13.36 9.25 -16.38
CA VAL A 39 -12.04 9.90 -16.32
C VAL A 39 -11.49 9.97 -14.89
N ALA A 40 -12.34 10.19 -13.89
CA ALA A 40 -11.94 10.15 -12.49
C ALA A 40 -11.54 8.73 -12.06
N GLY A 41 -12.28 7.72 -12.48
CA GLY A 41 -12.00 6.31 -12.26
C GLY A 41 -10.65 5.90 -12.85
N ASP A 42 -10.39 6.26 -14.11
CA ASP A 42 -9.13 5.99 -14.79
C ASP A 42 -7.93 6.63 -14.07
N LYS A 43 -8.09 7.88 -13.62
CA LYS A 43 -7.04 8.58 -12.86
C LYS A 43 -6.78 7.90 -11.51
N VAL A 44 -7.81 7.44 -10.82
CA VAL A 44 -7.67 6.70 -9.56
C VAL A 44 -6.99 5.35 -9.80
N ALA A 45 -7.38 4.62 -10.85
CA ALA A 45 -6.75 3.35 -11.22
C ALA A 45 -5.26 3.52 -11.56
N ALA A 46 -4.92 4.55 -12.35
CA ALA A 46 -3.53 4.86 -12.69
C ALA A 46 -2.70 5.27 -11.46
N ALA A 47 -3.27 6.05 -10.54
CA ALA A 47 -2.60 6.42 -9.29
C ALA A 47 -2.39 5.21 -8.36
N ALA A 48 -3.37 4.31 -8.28
CA ALA A 48 -3.26 3.08 -7.52
C ALA A 48 -2.19 2.15 -8.09
N ALA A 49 -2.13 2.00 -9.41
CA ALA A 49 -1.09 1.21 -10.09
C ALA A 49 0.31 1.76 -9.83
N GLN A 50 0.51 3.08 -10.00
CA GLN A 50 1.80 3.73 -9.71
C GLN A 50 2.21 3.58 -8.24
N THR A 51 1.25 3.71 -7.33
CA THR A 51 1.51 3.53 -5.89
C THR A 51 1.92 2.09 -5.59
N GLY A 52 1.24 1.10 -6.20
CA GLY A 52 1.60 -0.32 -6.09
C GLY A 52 3.03 -0.59 -6.56
N GLU A 53 3.41 -0.06 -7.72
CA GLU A 53 4.76 -0.22 -8.27
C GLU A 53 5.84 0.40 -7.37
N VAL A 54 5.60 1.59 -6.80
CA VAL A 54 6.54 2.23 -5.87
C VAL A 54 6.70 1.41 -4.59
N VAL A 55 5.61 0.88 -4.05
CA VAL A 55 5.64 0.02 -2.86
C VAL A 55 6.40 -1.27 -3.14
N GLU A 56 6.13 -1.92 -4.27
CA GLU A 56 6.81 -3.15 -4.67
C GLU A 56 8.32 -2.91 -4.91
N SER A 57 8.67 -1.86 -5.64
CA SER A 57 10.06 -1.45 -5.87
C SER A 57 10.78 -1.14 -4.55
N GLY A 58 10.11 -0.44 -3.63
CA GLY A 58 10.63 -0.13 -2.31
C GLY A 58 10.88 -1.39 -1.47
N ALA A 59 9.93 -2.33 -1.47
CA ALA A 59 10.06 -3.61 -0.77
C ALA A 59 11.21 -4.45 -1.33
N MET A 60 11.34 -4.54 -2.66
CA MET A 60 12.45 -5.25 -3.30
C MET A 60 13.81 -4.64 -2.96
N LYS A 61 13.94 -3.30 -2.97
CA LYS A 61 15.18 -2.61 -2.58
C LYS A 61 15.55 -2.86 -1.12
N ALA A 62 14.56 -2.86 -0.23
CA ALA A 62 14.79 -3.17 1.18
C ALA A 62 15.25 -4.62 1.37
N ALA A 63 14.62 -5.58 0.67
CA ALA A 63 15.02 -6.97 0.68
C ALA A 63 16.46 -7.16 0.17
N GLN A 64 16.82 -6.54 -0.96
CA GLN A 64 18.18 -6.58 -1.49
C GLN A 64 19.21 -5.99 -0.52
N ALA A 65 18.89 -4.85 0.12
CA ALA A 65 19.79 -4.26 1.10
C ALA A 65 20.02 -5.18 2.32
N VAL A 66 18.98 -5.90 2.75
CA VAL A 66 19.08 -6.91 3.82
C VAL A 66 19.92 -8.10 3.36
N GLU A 67 19.69 -8.61 2.15
CA GLU A 67 20.44 -9.73 1.56
C GLU A 67 21.93 -9.39 1.41
N ASP A 68 22.25 -8.20 0.88
CA ASP A 68 23.63 -7.70 0.76
C ASP A 68 24.29 -7.53 2.13
N GLY A 69 23.54 -7.00 3.10
CA GLY A 69 24.02 -6.82 4.47
C GLY A 69 24.31 -8.16 5.14
N ALA A 70 23.41 -9.12 5.01
CA ALA A 70 23.55 -10.47 5.56
C ALA A 70 24.74 -11.20 4.91
N SER A 71 24.88 -11.13 3.58
CA SER A 71 25.99 -11.74 2.85
C SER A 71 27.34 -11.17 3.31
N LYS A 72 27.47 -9.85 3.44
CA LYS A 72 28.70 -9.22 3.96
C LYS A 72 29.04 -9.65 5.40
N VAL A 73 28.03 -9.93 6.23
CA VAL A 73 28.26 -10.46 7.57
C VAL A 73 28.69 -11.92 7.50
N ALA A 74 28.06 -12.72 6.65
CA ALA A 74 28.44 -14.11 6.42
C ALA A 74 29.89 -14.23 5.94
N ASP A 75 30.28 -13.48 4.91
CA ASP A 75 31.66 -13.45 4.38
C ASP A 75 32.68 -13.13 5.47
N LYS A 76 32.40 -12.09 6.28
CA LYS A 76 33.29 -11.70 7.39
C LYS A 76 33.37 -12.75 8.49
N LEU A 77 32.28 -13.46 8.76
CA LEU A 77 32.28 -14.56 9.74
C LEU A 77 33.08 -15.73 9.19
N GLU A 78 32.89 -16.09 7.92
CA GLU A 78 33.63 -17.14 7.25
C GLU A 78 35.14 -16.86 7.26
N ASP A 79 35.56 -15.65 6.87
CA ASP A 79 36.95 -15.21 6.90
C ASP A 79 37.56 -15.31 8.30
N LYS A 80 36.82 -14.87 9.32
CA LYS A 80 37.27 -14.92 10.72
C LYS A 80 37.36 -16.35 11.23
N GLN A 81 36.42 -17.20 10.85
CA GLN A 81 36.40 -18.62 11.22
C GLN A 81 37.55 -19.36 10.54
N ALA A 82 37.79 -19.11 9.25
CA ALA A 82 38.95 -19.62 8.51
C ALA A 82 40.27 -19.19 9.13
N GLN A 83 40.43 -17.90 9.45
CA GLN A 83 41.64 -17.39 10.11
C GLN A 83 41.83 -18.03 11.50
N ALA A 84 40.76 -18.08 12.30
CA ALA A 84 40.83 -18.67 13.62
C ALA A 84 41.14 -20.19 13.57
N ALA A 85 40.62 -20.90 12.57
CA ALA A 85 40.92 -22.31 12.35
C ALA A 85 42.40 -22.51 11.96
N ARG A 86 42.93 -21.68 11.04
CA ARG A 86 44.37 -21.68 10.67
C ARG A 86 45.28 -21.38 11.86
N GLU A 87 44.84 -20.52 12.76
CA GLU A 87 45.54 -20.20 14.02
C GLU A 87 45.39 -21.29 15.10
N GLY A 88 44.60 -22.35 14.83
CA GLY A 88 44.33 -23.42 15.78
C GLY A 88 43.57 -22.94 17.02
N ARG A 89 42.74 -21.91 16.87
CA ARG A 89 41.94 -21.35 17.97
C ARG A 89 40.81 -22.32 18.33
N PRO A 90 40.74 -22.79 19.59
CA PRO A 90 39.67 -23.66 20.08
C PRO A 90 38.27 -23.20 19.69
N GLY A 91 37.47 -24.12 19.14
CA GLY A 91 36.08 -23.88 18.80
C GLY A 91 35.83 -23.14 17.48
N ALA A 92 36.87 -22.67 16.78
CA ALA A 92 36.75 -22.16 15.42
C ALA A 92 36.33 -23.28 14.46
N VAL A 93 35.53 -22.96 13.46
CA VAL A 93 35.13 -23.90 12.40
C VAL A 93 35.92 -23.56 11.13
N ASP A 94 36.59 -24.54 10.53
CA ASP A 94 37.21 -24.34 9.22
C ASP A 94 36.12 -24.44 8.14
N PRO A 95 35.82 -23.36 7.41
CA PRO A 95 34.77 -23.38 6.40
C PRO A 95 35.13 -24.23 5.16
N ALA A 96 36.40 -24.55 4.92
CA ALA A 96 36.80 -25.40 3.80
C ALA A 96 36.57 -26.90 4.08
N THR A 97 36.59 -27.31 5.35
CA THR A 97 36.49 -28.72 5.76
C THR A 97 35.30 -29.01 6.67
N ASP A 98 34.58 -27.98 7.12
CA ASP A 98 33.50 -28.02 8.11
C ASP A 98 33.92 -28.68 9.44
N THR A 99 35.22 -28.65 9.75
CA THR A 99 35.76 -29.23 10.98
C THR A 99 35.98 -28.17 12.03
N ARG A 100 35.55 -28.45 13.26
CA ARG A 100 35.82 -27.60 14.42
C ARG A 100 37.18 -27.89 15.02
N VAL A 101 37.96 -26.84 15.29
CA VAL A 101 39.20 -26.95 16.07
C VAL A 101 38.88 -27.42 17.49
N PRO A 102 39.47 -28.53 17.97
CA PRO A 102 39.18 -29.06 19.29
C PRO A 102 39.62 -28.10 20.40
N ALA A 103 38.89 -28.12 21.52
CA ALA A 103 39.31 -27.41 22.71
C ALA A 103 40.56 -28.07 23.32
N LYS A 104 41.48 -27.25 23.84
CA LYS A 104 42.58 -27.76 24.67
C LYS A 104 41.99 -28.23 25.99
N ASN A 105 42.11 -29.53 26.26
CA ASN A 105 41.77 -30.14 27.55
C ASN A 105 42.75 -29.71 28.65
#